data_AF-A0A953TGW9-F1
#
_entry.id   AF-A0A953TGW9-F1
#
_cell.length_a   1.000
_cell.length_b   1.000
_cell.length_c   1.000
_cell.angle_alpha   90.00
_cell.angle_beta   90.00
_cell.angle_gamma   90.00
#
_symmetry.space_group_name_H-M   'P 1'
#
loop_
_entity.id
_entity.type
_entity.pdbx_description
1 polymer ?
#
loop_
_entity_poly.entity_id
_entity_poly.type
_entity_poly.pdbx_seq_one_letter_code
_entity_poly.pdbx_strand_id
1 'polypeptide(L)'
;MELKRAGRAGETYKGIGKYDLNLESLPLFADAQGPHGSPTSDSERTMVTAQTTSVLAVIISFGGPEGLDRWAQRMAELFEKYASARECRTEIVV
;
A
#
# COMPACT_ATOMS: atom_id res chain seq x y z
N MET A 1 6.22 12.69 4.89
CA MET A 1 5.94 11.74 3.80
C MET A 1 4.46 11.85 3.49
N GLU A 2 4.09 12.28 2.29
CA GLU A 2 2.69 12.50 1.93
C GLU A 2 2.08 11.17 1.45
N LEU A 3 1.62 10.36 2.41
CA LEU A 3 1.16 9.00 2.16
C LEU A 3 -0.07 8.93 1.25
N LYS A 4 -0.90 9.98 1.14
CA LYS A 4 -2.14 9.95 0.33
C LYS A 4 -2.36 11.27 -0.41
N ARG A 5 -2.54 11.21 -1.74
CA ARG A 5 -2.92 12.36 -2.58
C ARG A 5 -3.72 11.94 -3.82
N ALA A 6 -4.40 12.88 -4.45
CA ALA A 6 -4.99 12.64 -5.77
C ALA A 6 -3.90 12.62 -6.86
N GLY A 7 -4.09 11.76 -7.86
CA GLY A 7 -3.25 11.73 -9.06
C GLY A 7 -3.51 12.93 -9.96
N ARG A 8 -2.44 13.41 -10.58
CA ARG A 8 -2.46 14.58 -11.47
C ARG A 8 -2.61 14.15 -12.93
N ALA A 9 -3.08 15.06 -13.78
CA ALA A 9 -3.17 14.82 -15.21
C ALA A 9 -1.81 14.37 -15.77
N GLY A 10 -1.81 13.28 -16.54
CA GLY A 10 -0.63 12.70 -17.16
C GLY A 10 0.29 11.89 -16.23
N GLU A 11 -0.01 11.75 -14.94
CA GLU A 11 0.74 10.84 -14.07
C GLU A 11 0.43 9.38 -14.39
N THR A 12 1.48 8.58 -14.49
CA THR A 12 1.40 7.13 -14.73
C THR A 12 2.38 6.36 -13.87
N TYR A 13 2.09 5.08 -13.65
CA TYR A 13 3.11 4.09 -13.33
C TYR A 13 2.80 2.76 -14.01
N LYS A 14 3.83 1.93 -14.20
CA LYS A 14 3.65 0.56 -14.62
C LYS A 14 3.10 -0.28 -13.47
N GLY A 15 1.90 -0.84 -13.65
CA GLY A 15 1.23 -1.64 -12.64
C GLY A 15 1.77 -3.07 -12.59
N ILE A 16 1.71 -3.72 -11.42
CA ILE A 16 2.09 -5.14 -11.28
C ILE A 16 1.24 -6.00 -12.23
N GLY A 17 1.90 -6.67 -13.18
CA GLY A 17 1.24 -7.52 -14.18
C GLY A 17 0.36 -6.75 -15.17
N LYS A 18 0.55 -5.43 -15.30
CA LYS A 18 -0.23 -4.54 -16.17
C LYS A 18 0.69 -3.65 -17.02
N TYR A 19 0.07 -2.93 -17.94
CA TYR A 19 0.70 -1.82 -18.65
C TYR A 19 0.72 -0.55 -17.77
N ASP A 20 1.11 0.58 -18.36
CA ASP A 20 1.03 1.87 -17.71
C ASP A 20 -0.42 2.21 -17.34
N LEU A 21 -0.62 2.54 -16.07
CA LEU A 21 -1.91 2.95 -15.53
C LEU A 21 -2.00 4.47 -15.55
N ASN A 22 -3.10 5.02 -16.07
CA ASN A 22 -3.43 6.44 -15.89
C ASN A 22 -3.90 6.66 -14.45
N LEU A 23 -3.25 7.57 -13.74
CA LEU A 23 -3.48 7.84 -12.32
C LEU A 23 -4.34 9.07 -12.06
N GLU A 24 -4.72 9.81 -13.10
CA GLU A 24 -5.46 11.06 -12.97
C GLU A 24 -6.72 10.87 -12.12
N SER A 25 -6.88 11.75 -11.11
CA SER A 25 -7.99 11.73 -10.16
C SER A 25 -8.11 10.48 -9.28
N LEU A 26 -7.20 9.51 -9.36
CA LEU A 26 -7.19 8.36 -8.45
C LEU A 26 -6.60 8.74 -7.09
N PRO A 27 -7.08 8.15 -5.98
CA PRO A 27 -6.36 8.20 -4.72
C PRO A 27 -5.08 7.37 -4.83
N LEU A 28 -3.94 7.98 -4.51
CA LEU A 28 -2.62 7.39 -4.65
C LEU A 28 -1.86 7.39 -3.32
N PHE A 29 -1.06 6.35 -3.12
CA PHE A 29 0.08 6.36 -2.22
C PHE A 29 1.30 6.90 -2.95
N ALA A 30 1.98 7.86 -2.34
CA ALA A 30 3.14 8.52 -2.93
C ALA A 30 4.26 8.76 -1.90
N ASP A 31 5.49 8.81 -2.43
CA ASP A 31 6.67 9.23 -1.69
C ASP A 31 7.41 10.33 -2.49
N ALA A 32 8.62 10.68 -2.08
CA ALA A 32 9.42 11.70 -2.76
C ALA A 32 9.81 11.33 -4.21
N GLN A 33 9.75 10.04 -4.58
CA GLN A 33 10.03 9.56 -5.94
C GLN A 33 8.76 9.54 -6.81
N GLY A 34 7.59 9.76 -6.22
CA GLY A 34 6.31 9.82 -6.93
C GLY A 34 5.31 8.77 -6.45
N PRO A 35 4.23 8.54 -7.22
CA PRO A 35 3.22 7.56 -6.84
C PRO A 35 3.77 6.13 -6.91
N HIS A 36 3.27 5.26 -6.04
CA HIS A 36 3.66 3.85 -6.02
C HIS A 36 2.51 2.88 -5.76
N GLY A 37 1.33 3.37 -5.40
CA GLY A 37 0.17 2.50 -5.25
C GLY A 37 -1.13 3.27 -5.29
N SER A 38 -2.21 2.52 -5.38
CA SER A 38 -3.59 2.99 -5.32
C SER A 38 -4.46 1.89 -4.71
N PRO A 39 -5.71 2.16 -4.31
CA PRO A 39 -6.62 1.12 -3.82
C PRO A 39 -6.93 0.00 -4.84
N THR A 40 -6.60 0.17 -6.13
CA THR A 40 -6.97 -0.77 -7.20
C THR A 40 -5.79 -1.44 -7.90
N SER A 41 -4.58 -0.90 -7.73
CA SER A 41 -3.37 -1.44 -8.34
C SER A 41 -2.13 -0.86 -7.68
N ASP A 42 -1.09 -1.66 -7.53
CA ASP A 42 0.24 -1.19 -7.10
C ASP A 42 1.20 -1.05 -8.27
N SER A 43 2.23 -0.22 -8.10
CA SER A 43 3.32 -0.07 -9.04
C SER A 43 4.31 -1.24 -8.93
N GLU A 44 4.92 -1.64 -10.06
CA GLU A 44 6.06 -2.58 -10.05
C GLU A 44 7.22 -2.08 -9.17
N ARG A 45 7.37 -0.75 -9.00
CA ARG A 45 8.43 -0.14 -8.19
C ARG A 45 8.43 -0.62 -6.73
N THR A 46 7.25 -0.84 -6.15
CA THR A 46 7.08 -1.26 -4.75
C THR A 46 6.56 -2.69 -4.62
N MET A 47 6.66 -3.48 -5.69
CA MET A 47 6.29 -4.88 -5.69
C MET A 47 7.13 -5.67 -4.68
N VAL A 48 6.48 -6.54 -3.92
CA VAL A 48 7.18 -7.50 -3.06
C VAL A 48 7.91 -8.50 -3.94
N THR A 49 9.20 -8.72 -3.67
CA THR A 49 10.05 -9.66 -4.39
C THR A 49 10.70 -10.64 -3.41
N ALA A 50 11.43 -11.63 -3.94
CA ALA A 50 12.21 -12.54 -3.10
C ALA A 50 13.32 -11.84 -2.29
N GLN A 51 13.70 -10.62 -2.67
CA GLN A 51 14.70 -9.81 -1.99
C GLN A 51 14.11 -8.90 -0.90
N THR A 52 12.78 -8.81 -0.80
CA THR A 52 12.12 -7.94 0.18
C THR A 52 12.28 -8.49 1.59
N THR A 53 12.90 -7.70 2.48
CA THR A 53 13.13 -8.03 3.89
C THR A 53 12.28 -7.21 4.86
N SER A 54 11.62 -6.16 4.37
CA SER A 54 10.74 -5.29 5.15
C SER A 54 9.56 -4.87 4.28
N VAL A 55 8.36 -4.90 4.86
CA VAL A 55 7.10 -4.61 4.16
C VAL A 55 6.33 -3.55 4.93
N LEU A 56 5.82 -2.56 4.22
CA LEU A 56 4.72 -1.72 4.68
C LEU A 56 3.43 -2.26 4.06
N ALA A 57 2.54 -2.79 4.88
CA ALA A 57 1.24 -3.30 4.43
C ALA A 57 0.13 -2.31 4.80
N VAL A 58 -0.80 -2.07 3.88
CA VAL A 58 -1.86 -1.07 4.04
C VAL A 58 -3.22 -1.74 3.94
N ILE A 59 -4.09 -1.49 4.91
CA ILE A 59 -5.52 -1.83 4.86
C ILE A 59 -6.28 -0.52 4.65
N ILE A 60 -7.09 -0.48 3.60
CA ILE A 60 -7.87 0.71 3.22
C ILE A 60 -9.33 0.46 3.60
N SER A 61 -9.92 1.37 4.37
CA SER A 61 -11.36 1.36 4.66
C SER A 61 -11.99 2.65 4.15
N PHE A 62 -13.03 2.50 3.33
CA PHE A 62 -13.92 3.60 2.94
C PHE A 62 -15.10 3.79 3.91
N GLY A 63 -15.29 2.85 4.84
CA GLY A 63 -16.43 2.82 5.78
C GLY A 63 -16.14 3.43 7.16
N GLY A 64 -14.95 3.98 7.37
CA GLY A 64 -14.49 4.45 8.68
C GLY A 64 -13.48 3.52 9.35
N PRO A 65 -12.93 3.91 10.52
CA PRO A 65 -11.88 3.17 11.21
C PRO A 65 -12.39 1.94 11.99
N GLU A 66 -13.70 1.79 12.14
CA GLU A 66 -14.31 0.73 12.94
C GLU A 66 -13.84 -0.67 12.50
N GLY A 67 -13.18 -1.39 13.39
CA GLY A 67 -12.68 -2.75 13.17
C GLY A 67 -11.34 -2.85 12.43
N LEU A 68 -10.72 -1.74 12.02
CA LEU A 68 -9.39 -1.76 11.40
C LEU A 68 -8.31 -2.31 12.34
N ASP A 69 -8.44 -2.09 13.65
CA ASP A 69 -7.55 -2.62 14.69
C ASP A 69 -7.50 -4.14 14.66
N ARG A 70 -8.67 -4.80 14.62
CA ARG A 70 -8.79 -6.26 14.51
C ARG A 70 -8.14 -6.77 13.23
N TRP A 71 -8.37 -6.10 12.10
CA TRP A 71 -7.82 -6.55 10.81
C TRP A 71 -6.30 -6.32 10.72
N ALA A 72 -5.80 -5.22 11.28
CA ALA A 72 -4.37 -4.95 11.36
C ALA A 72 -3.65 -5.97 12.25
N GLN A 73 -4.22 -6.31 13.42
CA GLN A 73 -3.71 -7.38 14.28
C GLN A 73 -3.72 -8.72 13.55
N ARG A 74 -4.83 -9.07 12.89
CA ARG A 74 -4.93 -10.32 12.14
C ARG A 74 -3.89 -10.41 11.02
N MET A 75 -3.64 -9.31 10.32
CA MET A 75 -2.62 -9.25 9.28
C MET A 75 -1.21 -9.48 9.86
N ALA A 76 -0.89 -8.86 11.00
CA ALA A 76 0.38 -9.08 11.70
C ALA A 76 0.56 -10.54 12.13
N GLU A 77 -0.46 -11.17 12.75
CA GLU A 77 -0.44 -12.59 13.12
C GLU A 77 -0.15 -13.50 11.92
N LEU A 78 -0.74 -13.20 10.76
CA LEU A 78 -0.53 -13.97 9.54
C LEU A 78 0.90 -13.79 9.00
N PHE A 79 1.44 -12.57 9.04
CA PHE A 79 2.82 -12.31 8.66
C PHE A 79 3.82 -13.02 9.59
N GLU A 80 3.59 -13.02 10.90
CA GLU A 80 4.42 -13.75 11.86
C GLU A 80 4.38 -15.25 11.57
N LYS A 81 3.18 -15.80 11.40
CA LYS A 81 2.98 -17.25 11.21
C LYS A 81 3.52 -17.77 9.88
N TYR A 82 3.33 -17.04 8.80
CA TYR A 82 3.58 -17.55 7.44
C TYR A 82 4.77 -16.89 6.74
N ALA A 83 5.21 -15.72 7.20
CA ALA A 83 6.34 -15.00 6.63
C ALA A 83 7.48 -14.77 7.64
N SER A 84 7.41 -15.37 8.84
CA SER A 84 8.41 -15.19 9.92
C SER A 84 8.69 -13.73 10.26
N ALA A 85 7.68 -12.86 10.09
CA ALA A 85 7.83 -11.45 10.38
C ALA A 85 8.15 -11.23 11.86
N ARG A 86 8.90 -10.17 12.14
CA ARG A 86 9.28 -9.72 13.48
C ARG A 86 9.05 -8.23 13.58
N GLU A 87 8.88 -7.73 14.80
CA GLU A 87 8.74 -6.29 15.06
C GLU A 87 7.57 -5.65 14.31
N CYS A 88 6.46 -6.39 14.15
CA CYS A 88 5.25 -5.90 13.51
C CYS A 88 4.69 -4.69 14.28
N ARG A 89 4.68 -3.52 13.64
CA ARG A 89 4.04 -2.30 14.16
C ARG A 89 2.79 -2.01 13.34
N THR A 90 1.71 -1.66 14.03
CA THR A 90 0.45 -1.28 13.40
C THR A 90 0.07 0.13 13.83
N GLU A 91 -0.51 0.89 12.91
CA GLU A 91 -0.98 2.25 13.12
C GLU A 91 -2.25 2.46 12.30
N ILE A 92 -3.27 3.10 12.89
CA ILE A 92 -4.49 3.51 12.19
C ILE A 92 -4.35 5.00 11.87
N VAL A 93 -4.47 5.33 10.58
CA VAL A 93 -4.42 6.70 10.08
C VAL A 93 -5.80 7.09 9.57
N VAL A 94 -6.41 8.09 10.21
CA VAL A 94 -7.68 8.71 9.79
C VAL A 94 -7.41 10.02 9.06
#